data_AF-A0A7X9BU69-F1
#
_entry.id   AF-A0A7X9BU69-F1
#
_cell.length_a   1.000
_cell.length_b   1.000
_cell.length_c   1.000
_cell.angle_alpha   90.00
_cell.angle_beta   90.00
_cell.angle_gamma   90.00
#
_symmetry.space_group_name_H-M   'P 1'
#
loop_
_entity.id
_entity.type
_entity.pdbx_description
1 polymer ?
#
loop_
_entity_poly.entity_id
_entity_poly.type
_entity_poly.pdbx_seq_one_letter_code
_entity_poly.pdbx_strand_id
1 'polypeptide(L)'
;MKILFIGDVTGKVGQKMVHDYLPRLRQRYKPQAVILNGENAADGRGITEKIYKEFLAAGVDMVTMGNHTWDNYDIYDFIGEAKNIVRPANYERNEKVPGQGMQILRINNQKLAVINLFGRVFMGSYDDPFRVGDELIAEAKKETEHILIDFHAEVTSEKQAAAWYFDGRVSAVVGTHTHVQTNDAR
;
A
#
# COMPACT_ATOMS: atom_id res chain seq x y z
N MET A 1 9.37 9.76 12.49
CA MET A 1 9.82 8.76 11.50
C MET A 1 9.80 9.39 10.11
N LYS A 2 10.79 9.15 9.24
CA LYS A 2 10.73 9.56 7.83
C LYS A 2 10.29 8.40 6.94
N ILE A 3 9.26 8.62 6.14
CA ILE A 3 8.71 7.62 5.22
C ILE A 3 8.83 8.15 3.79
N LEU A 4 9.22 7.29 2.87
CA LEU A 4 9.12 7.52 1.42
C LEU A 4 8.03 6.59 0.89
N PHE A 5 6.98 7.16 0.30
CA PHE A 5 5.95 6.42 -0.41
C PHE A 5 6.12 6.62 -1.92
N ILE A 6 6.09 5.53 -2.69
CA ILE A 6 6.16 5.52 -4.15
C ILE A 6 4.79 5.05 -4.66
N GLY A 7 4.17 5.84 -5.53
CA GLY A 7 2.90 5.48 -6.16
C GLY A 7 3.02 4.27 -7.11
N ASP A 8 1.94 4.00 -7.83
CA ASP A 8 1.72 2.82 -8.66
C ASP A 8 2.87 2.56 -9.65
N VAL A 9 3.64 1.51 -9.37
CA VAL A 9 4.75 1.09 -10.24
C VAL A 9 4.22 0.27 -11.40
N THR A 10 4.34 0.82 -12.60
CA THR A 10 3.71 0.25 -13.80
C THR A 10 4.74 -0.39 -14.75
N GLY A 11 4.67 -1.71 -14.87
CA GLY A 11 5.46 -2.52 -15.81
C GLY A 11 6.97 -2.35 -15.70
N LYS A 12 7.69 -2.75 -16.76
CA LYS A 12 9.17 -2.72 -16.80
C LYS A 12 9.74 -1.31 -16.67
N VAL A 13 9.04 -0.29 -17.17
CA VAL A 13 9.48 1.11 -17.06
C VAL A 13 9.44 1.56 -15.60
N GLY A 14 8.35 1.28 -14.88
CA GLY A 14 8.25 1.58 -13.46
C GLY A 14 9.30 0.84 -12.63
N GLN A 15 9.49 -0.46 -12.88
CA GLN A 15 10.53 -1.25 -12.21
C GLN A 15 11.92 -0.64 -12.40
N LYS A 16 12.28 -0.27 -13.64
CA LYS A 16 13.55 0.38 -13.95
C LYS A 16 13.71 1.70 -13.19
N MET A 17 12.64 2.51 -13.12
CA MET A 17 12.66 3.77 -12.37
C MET A 17 12.93 3.55 -10.88
N VAL A 18 12.33 2.52 -10.27
CA VAL A 18 12.62 2.16 -8.86
C VAL A 18 14.10 1.81 -8.72
N HIS A 19 14.64 0.92 -9.55
CA HIS A 19 16.05 0.51 -9.47
C HIS A 19 17.02 1.69 -9.64
N ASP A 20 16.76 2.60 -10.58
CA ASP A 20 17.68 3.70 -10.90
C ASP A 20 17.61 4.84 -9.87
N TYR A 21 16.42 5.15 -9.35
CA TYR A 21 16.18 6.37 -8.58
C TYR A 21 15.99 6.13 -7.09
N LEU A 22 15.50 4.97 -6.65
CA LEU A 22 15.33 4.70 -5.22
C LEU A 22 16.66 4.84 -4.43
N PRO A 23 17.82 4.35 -4.91
CA PRO A 23 19.10 4.57 -4.21
C PRO A 23 19.42 6.07 -4.03
N ARG A 24 19.12 6.89 -5.04
CA ARG A 24 19.36 8.35 -5.01
C ARG A 24 18.41 9.04 -4.04
N LEU A 25 17.13 8.65 -4.04
CA LEU A 25 16.14 9.15 -3.08
C LEU A 25 16.52 8.77 -1.65
N ARG A 26 17.00 7.54 -1.44
CA ARG A 26 17.49 7.09 -0.13
C ARG A 26 18.70 7.90 0.33
N GLN A 27 19.65 8.18 -0.56
CA GLN A 27 20.81 9.02 -0.24
C GLN A 27 20.41 10.45 0.13
N ARG A 28 19.47 11.04 -0.63
CA ARG A 28 19.03 12.43 -0.45
C ARG A 28 18.15 12.62 0.79
N TYR A 29 17.10 11.82 0.92
CA TYR A 29 16.06 12.03 1.93
C TYR A 29 16.27 11.21 3.20
N LYS A 30 17.06 10.13 3.12
CA LYS A 30 17.34 9.19 4.20
C LYS A 30 16.05 8.70 4.90
N PRO A 31 15.08 8.13 4.14
CA PRO A 31 13.87 7.58 4.72
C PRO A 31 14.22 6.39 5.61
N GLN A 32 13.45 6.21 6.68
CA GLN A 32 13.56 5.06 7.59
C GLN A 32 12.68 3.89 7.16
N ALA A 33 11.66 4.17 6.33
CA ALA A 33 10.85 3.17 5.64
C ALA A 33 10.52 3.64 4.22
N VAL A 34 10.53 2.70 3.29
CA VAL A 34 10.14 2.87 1.89
C VAL A 34 8.94 1.96 1.62
N ILE A 35 7.82 2.56 1.25
CA ILE A 35 6.62 1.85 0.83
C ILE A 35 6.39 2.14 -0.65
N LEU A 36 5.93 1.14 -1.39
CA LEU A 36 5.68 1.24 -2.82
C LEU A 36 4.35 0.54 -3.14
N ASN A 37 3.54 1.14 -4.01
CA ASN A 37 2.41 0.43 -4.58
C ASN A 37 2.85 -0.38 -5.82
N GLY A 38 2.73 -1.70 -5.73
CA GLY A 38 3.18 -2.65 -6.74
C GLY A 38 2.07 -3.24 -7.62
N GLU A 39 0.86 -2.68 -7.60
CA GLU A 39 -0.30 -3.34 -8.21
C GLU A 39 -0.22 -3.50 -9.74
N ASN A 40 0.60 -2.70 -10.42
CA ASN A 40 0.75 -2.71 -11.87
C ASN A 40 2.14 -3.20 -12.31
N ALA A 41 2.89 -3.84 -11.42
CA ALA A 41 4.31 -4.07 -11.62
C ALA A 41 4.59 -5.14 -12.68
N ALA A 42 3.78 -6.19 -12.79
CA ALA A 42 3.93 -7.26 -13.78
C ALA A 42 3.21 -6.91 -15.08
N ASP A 43 3.94 -6.46 -16.10
CA ASP A 43 3.40 -6.13 -17.44
C ASP A 43 2.16 -5.22 -17.41
N GLY A 44 2.06 -4.36 -16.38
CA GLY A 44 1.00 -3.38 -16.21
C GLY A 44 -0.14 -3.80 -15.29
N ARG A 45 -0.22 -5.08 -14.84
CA ARG A 45 -1.26 -5.59 -13.92
C ARG A 45 -0.76 -6.75 -13.07
N GLY A 46 -0.94 -6.66 -11.76
CA GLY A 46 -0.49 -7.64 -10.77
C GLY A 46 1.01 -7.55 -10.48
N ILE A 47 1.51 -8.54 -9.76
CA ILE A 47 2.91 -8.67 -9.35
C ILE A 47 3.30 -10.15 -9.37
N THR A 48 4.58 -10.42 -9.65
CA THR A 48 5.18 -11.76 -9.53
C THR A 48 6.05 -11.83 -8.29
N GLU A 49 6.32 -13.03 -7.77
CA GLU A 49 7.22 -13.23 -6.63
C GLU A 49 8.63 -12.69 -6.95
N LYS A 50 9.06 -12.85 -8.20
CA LYS A 50 10.33 -12.31 -8.69
C LYS A 50 10.38 -10.78 -8.56
N ILE A 51 9.38 -10.08 -9.08
CA ILE A 51 9.32 -8.60 -9.02
C ILE A 51 9.22 -8.12 -7.57
N TYR A 52 8.40 -8.79 -6.75
CA TYR A 52 8.30 -8.51 -5.33
C TYR A 52 9.68 -8.61 -4.64
N LYS A 53 10.41 -9.71 -4.84
CA LYS A 53 11.77 -9.88 -4.31
C LYS A 53 12.76 -8.84 -4.83
N GLU A 54 12.65 -8.45 -6.11
CA GLU A 54 13.48 -7.40 -6.71
C GLU A 54 13.23 -6.02 -6.06
N PHE A 55 11.98 -5.68 -5.73
CA PHE A 55 11.67 -4.46 -4.98
C PHE A 55 12.25 -4.48 -3.56
N LEU A 56 12.12 -5.60 -2.84
CA LEU A 56 12.74 -5.73 -1.52
C LEU A 56 14.26 -5.59 -1.60
N ALA A 57 14.90 -6.22 -2.59
CA ALA A 57 16.33 -6.11 -2.83
C ALA A 57 16.78 -4.68 -3.18
N ALA A 58 15.91 -3.89 -3.83
CA ALA A 58 16.14 -2.47 -4.11
C ALA A 58 15.99 -1.57 -2.87
N GLY A 59 15.53 -2.12 -1.74
CA GLY A 59 15.36 -1.40 -0.48
C GLY A 59 13.96 -0.84 -0.27
N VAL A 60 12.93 -1.48 -0.85
CA VAL A 60 11.53 -1.32 -0.46
C VAL A 60 11.27 -2.16 0.80
N ASP A 61 10.63 -1.57 1.80
CA ASP A 61 10.34 -2.22 3.08
C ASP A 61 8.93 -2.85 3.11
N MET A 62 7.97 -2.31 2.36
CA MET A 62 6.62 -2.84 2.21
C MET A 62 6.05 -2.54 0.81
N VAL A 63 5.35 -3.52 0.24
CA VAL A 63 4.58 -3.38 -0.99
C VAL A 63 3.09 -3.27 -0.65
N THR A 64 2.44 -2.19 -1.06
CA THR A 64 0.97 -2.12 -1.12
C THR A 64 0.51 -2.53 -2.51
N MET A 65 -0.76 -2.90 -2.63
CA MET A 65 -1.38 -3.35 -3.88
C MET A 65 -2.68 -2.58 -4.14
N GLY A 66 -3.52 -3.06 -5.05
CA GLY A 66 -4.74 -2.37 -5.48
C GLY A 66 -5.70 -3.32 -6.19
N ASN A 67 -6.45 -2.82 -7.16
CA ASN A 67 -7.48 -3.61 -7.86
C ASN A 67 -6.85 -4.70 -8.73
N HIS A 68 -5.61 -4.54 -9.17
CA HIS A 68 -4.90 -5.53 -9.95
C HIS A 68 -4.16 -6.58 -9.12
N THR A 69 -4.40 -6.65 -7.79
CA THR A 69 -3.74 -7.63 -6.89
C THR A 69 -3.75 -9.05 -7.46
N TRP A 70 -4.88 -9.51 -8.00
CA TRP A 70 -5.09 -10.91 -8.40
C TRP A 70 -4.94 -11.17 -9.90
N ASP A 71 -4.58 -10.16 -10.70
CA ASP A 71 -4.52 -10.29 -12.16
C ASP A 71 -3.35 -11.16 -12.63
N ASN A 72 -2.34 -11.35 -11.77
CA ASN A 72 -1.26 -12.30 -12.00
C ASN A 72 -1.36 -13.46 -11.02
N TYR A 73 -1.57 -14.67 -11.54
CA TYR A 73 -1.80 -15.87 -10.73
C TYR A 73 -0.61 -16.28 -9.84
N ASP A 74 0.61 -15.85 -10.16
CA ASP A 74 1.81 -16.11 -9.34
C ASP A 74 1.64 -15.58 -7.90
N ILE A 75 0.81 -14.55 -7.70
CA ILE A 75 0.56 -13.97 -6.38
C ILE A 75 0.00 -14.98 -5.36
N TYR A 76 -0.81 -15.94 -5.83
CA TYR A 76 -1.44 -16.92 -4.95
C TYR A 76 -0.44 -17.85 -4.28
N ASP A 77 0.72 -18.07 -4.92
CA ASP A 77 1.73 -19.00 -4.43
C ASP A 77 2.55 -18.42 -3.27
N PHE A 78 2.65 -17.08 -3.15
CA PHE A 78 3.53 -16.47 -2.15
C PHE A 78 2.86 -15.48 -1.19
N ILE A 79 1.73 -14.85 -1.56
CA ILE A 79 1.14 -13.77 -0.74
C ILE A 79 0.70 -14.24 0.66
N GLY A 80 0.37 -15.53 0.81
CA GLY A 80 -0.01 -16.12 2.10
C GLY A 80 1.12 -16.14 3.12
N GLU A 81 2.37 -16.22 2.68
CA GLU A 81 3.56 -16.32 3.54
C GLU A 81 4.38 -15.02 3.57
N ALA A 82 4.15 -14.13 2.60
CA ALA A 82 4.90 -12.89 2.44
C ALA A 82 4.65 -11.87 3.58
N LYS A 83 5.75 -11.36 4.13
CA LYS A 83 5.76 -10.45 5.31
C LYS A 83 5.96 -8.98 4.99
N ASN A 84 6.11 -8.63 3.71
CA ASN A 84 6.37 -7.28 3.26
C ASN A 84 5.43 -6.90 2.11
N ILE A 85 4.21 -7.44 2.10
CA ILE A 85 3.17 -7.11 1.14
C ILE A 85 1.81 -7.06 1.84
N VAL A 86 1.02 -6.04 1.50
CA VAL A 86 -0.37 -5.90 1.93
C VAL A 86 -1.29 -5.67 0.74
N ARG A 87 -2.36 -6.46 0.68
CA ARG A 87 -3.45 -6.29 -0.29
C ARG A 87 -4.57 -5.43 0.32
N PRO A 88 -5.49 -4.85 -0.47
CA PRO A 88 -6.61 -4.11 0.10
C PRO A 88 -7.37 -4.95 1.13
N ALA A 89 -7.69 -4.39 2.30
CA ALA A 89 -8.19 -5.18 3.41
C ALA A 89 -9.68 -5.53 3.27
N ASN A 90 -10.47 -4.63 2.68
CA ASN A 90 -11.92 -4.65 2.65
C ASN A 90 -12.52 -5.48 1.50
N TYR A 91 -11.97 -6.66 1.23
CA TYR A 91 -12.72 -7.69 0.51
C TYR A 91 -13.88 -8.20 1.39
N GLU A 92 -14.87 -8.85 0.79
CA GLU A 92 -16.05 -9.31 1.51
C GLU A 92 -15.68 -10.25 2.68
N ARG A 93 -16.25 -10.00 3.86
CA ARG A 93 -15.91 -10.72 5.12
C ARG A 93 -16.09 -12.22 5.08
N ASN A 94 -16.98 -12.70 4.22
CA ASN A 94 -17.28 -14.12 4.11
C ASN A 94 -16.27 -14.85 3.22
N GLU A 95 -15.34 -14.13 2.59
CA GLU A 95 -14.32 -14.68 1.70
C GLU A 95 -12.99 -14.88 2.44
N LYS A 96 -12.42 -16.08 2.30
CA LYS A 96 -11.04 -16.32 2.69
C LYS A 96 -10.11 -15.77 1.62
N VAL A 97 -9.84 -14.48 1.68
CA VAL A 97 -8.92 -13.81 0.74
C VAL A 97 -7.47 -13.94 1.22
N PRO A 98 -6.55 -14.53 0.42
CA PRO A 98 -5.15 -14.69 0.78
C PRO A 98 -4.44 -13.38 1.15
N GLY A 99 -3.33 -13.50 1.86
CA GLY A 99 -2.54 -12.36 2.30
C GLY A 99 -3.20 -11.52 3.41
N GLN A 100 -2.62 -10.36 3.68
CA GLN A 100 -3.00 -9.50 4.81
C GLN A 100 -3.39 -8.10 4.33
N GLY A 101 -4.34 -7.49 5.02
CA GLY A 101 -4.77 -6.09 4.80
C GLY A 101 -3.93 -5.05 5.53
N MET A 102 -3.17 -5.49 6.52
CA MET A 102 -2.29 -4.67 7.35
C MET A 102 -1.08 -5.48 7.78
N GLN A 103 0.08 -4.84 7.81
CA GLN A 103 1.29 -5.40 8.41
C GLN A 103 2.06 -4.32 9.18
N ILE A 104 2.81 -4.74 10.21
CA ILE A 104 3.59 -3.85 11.06
C ILE A 104 5.08 -4.01 10.75
N LEU A 105 5.68 -2.96 10.19
CA LEU A 105 7.11 -2.85 10.01
C LEU A 105 7.78 -2.48 11.34
N ARG A 106 8.89 -3.15 11.67
CA ARG A 106 9.78 -2.76 12.77
C ARG A 106 10.94 -1.93 12.20
N ILE A 107 11.04 -0.68 12.64
CA ILE A 107 12.00 0.30 12.14
C ILE A 107 12.81 0.78 13.35
N ASN A 108 13.96 0.15 13.57
CA ASN A 108 14.76 0.31 14.79
C ASN A 108 13.88 0.04 16.04
N ASN A 109 13.76 1.03 16.93
CA ASN A 109 12.94 0.95 18.15
C ASN A 109 11.50 1.44 17.94
N GLN A 110 11.13 1.79 16.70
CA GLN A 110 9.78 2.23 16.33
C GLN A 110 9.08 1.15 15.50
N LYS A 111 7.77 1.25 15.41
CA LYS A 111 6.92 0.40 14.57
C LYS A 111 6.09 1.27 13.64
N LEU A 112 5.79 0.81 12.44
CA LEU A 112 4.90 1.47 11.48
C LEU A 112 3.87 0.45 11.00
N ALA A 113 2.60 0.70 11.23
CA ALA A 113 1.52 -0.05 10.61
C ALA A 113 1.28 0.49 9.20
N VAL A 114 1.27 -0.40 8.21
CA VAL A 114 0.90 -0.10 6.83
C VAL A 114 -0.41 -0.82 6.53
N ILE A 115 -1.43 -0.06 6.18
CA ILE A 115 -2.78 -0.53 5.87
C ILE A 115 -3.05 -0.23 4.39
N ASN A 116 -3.71 -1.15 3.70
CA ASN A 116 -4.17 -0.95 2.34
C ASN A 116 -5.69 -1.12 2.25
N LEU A 117 -6.39 -0.23 1.56
CA LEU A 117 -7.86 -0.20 1.46
C LEU A 117 -8.33 0.17 0.05
N PHE A 118 -9.50 -0.33 -0.34
CA PHE A 118 -10.21 0.04 -1.56
C PHE A 118 -11.22 1.17 -1.33
N GLY A 119 -11.27 2.11 -2.28
CA GLY A 119 -12.51 2.83 -2.57
C GLY A 119 -13.55 1.91 -3.22
N ARG A 120 -14.83 2.29 -3.15
CA ARG A 120 -15.93 1.51 -3.75
C ARG A 120 -16.51 2.18 -4.99
N VAL A 121 -16.47 3.52 -5.03
CA VAL A 121 -17.11 4.25 -6.14
C VAL A 121 -16.30 3.99 -7.42
N PHE A 122 -16.96 3.38 -8.40
CA PHE A 122 -16.40 2.96 -9.70
C PHE A 122 -15.35 1.84 -9.67
N MET A 123 -15.15 1.16 -8.54
CA MET A 123 -14.12 0.11 -8.41
C MET A 123 -14.66 -1.29 -8.15
N GLY A 124 -15.89 -1.41 -7.67
CA GLY A 124 -16.55 -2.69 -7.43
C GLY A 124 -17.34 -2.71 -6.12
N SER A 125 -17.96 -3.85 -5.86
CA SER A 125 -18.65 -4.11 -4.60
C SER A 125 -17.65 -4.71 -3.61
N TYR A 126 -17.13 -3.86 -2.72
CA TYR A 126 -16.24 -4.24 -1.63
C TYR A 126 -16.89 -3.90 -0.29
N ASP A 127 -16.37 -4.49 0.79
CA ASP A 127 -16.82 -4.14 2.14
C ASP A 127 -16.49 -2.67 2.44
N ASP A 128 -17.22 -2.07 3.38
CA ASP A 128 -17.09 -0.65 3.71
C ASP A 128 -15.66 -0.31 4.20
N PRO A 129 -14.88 0.48 3.42
CA PRO A 129 -13.50 0.76 3.78
C PRO A 129 -13.36 1.65 5.01
N PHE A 130 -14.39 2.44 5.34
CA PHE A 130 -14.38 3.30 6.54
C PHE A 130 -14.46 2.43 7.80
N ARG A 131 -15.42 1.50 7.83
CA ARG A 131 -15.59 0.55 8.93
C ARG A 131 -14.40 -0.42 9.06
N VAL A 132 -13.92 -0.98 7.95
CA VAL A 132 -12.74 -1.86 7.98
C VAL A 132 -11.49 -1.09 8.39
N GLY A 133 -11.35 0.16 7.94
CA GLY A 133 -10.28 1.06 8.37
C GLY A 133 -10.29 1.29 9.88
N ASP A 134 -11.44 1.57 10.48
CA ASP A 134 -11.59 1.74 11.93
C ASP A 134 -11.10 0.53 12.73
N GLU A 135 -11.46 -0.68 12.28
CA GLU A 135 -11.06 -1.92 12.92
C GLU A 135 -9.54 -2.13 12.87
N LEU A 136 -8.93 -1.90 11.71
CA LEU A 136 -7.49 -2.03 11.52
C LEU A 136 -6.70 -0.96 12.26
N ILE A 137 -7.20 0.28 12.30
CA ILE A 137 -6.59 1.36 13.09
C ILE A 137 -6.62 1.00 14.57
N ALA A 138 -7.75 0.50 15.08
CA ALA A 138 -7.86 0.07 16.47
C ALA A 138 -6.88 -1.08 16.80
N GLU A 139 -6.70 -2.03 15.88
CA GLU A 139 -5.70 -3.10 16.02
C GLU A 139 -4.26 -2.55 15.98
N ALA A 140 -3.94 -1.70 15.02
CA ALA A 140 -2.63 -1.07 14.87
C ALA A 140 -2.22 -0.29 16.14
N LYS A 141 -3.16 0.44 16.74
CA LYS A 141 -2.93 1.25 17.95
C LYS A 141 -2.58 0.44 19.19
N LYS A 142 -2.82 -0.87 19.21
CA LYS A 142 -2.29 -1.74 20.27
C LYS A 142 -0.77 -1.85 20.24
N GLU A 143 -0.17 -1.57 19.07
CA GLU A 143 1.25 -1.80 18.80
C GLU A 143 2.02 -0.50 18.45
N THR A 144 1.37 0.47 17.80
CA THR A 144 2.00 1.72 17.37
C THR A 144 1.01 2.85 17.04
N GLU A 145 1.43 4.09 17.28
CA GLU A 145 0.73 5.30 16.82
C GLU A 145 1.12 5.71 15.38
N HIS A 146 2.14 5.07 14.80
CA HIS A 146 2.57 5.35 13.43
C HIS A 146 1.79 4.47 12.46
N ILE A 147 0.84 5.07 11.75
CA ILE A 147 -0.08 4.37 10.86
C ILE A 147 -0.12 5.09 9.52
N LEU A 148 0.21 4.36 8.45
CA LEU A 148 0.10 4.81 7.06
C LEU A 148 -1.02 4.02 6.38
N ILE A 149 -1.95 4.72 5.74
CA ILE A 149 -2.98 4.13 4.90
C ILE A 149 -2.69 4.45 3.43
N ASP A 150 -2.54 3.42 2.61
CA ASP A 150 -2.72 3.51 1.15
C ASP A 150 -4.20 3.29 0.83
N PHE A 151 -4.87 4.34 0.35
CA PHE A 151 -6.29 4.33 0.01
C PHE A 151 -6.44 4.31 -1.52
N HIS A 152 -6.53 3.10 -2.06
CA HIS A 152 -6.58 2.82 -3.49
C HIS A 152 -7.99 3.04 -4.02
N ALA A 153 -8.25 4.22 -4.59
CA ALA A 153 -9.59 4.71 -4.90
C ALA A 153 -9.67 5.51 -6.21
N GLU A 154 -10.79 5.47 -6.92
CA GLU A 154 -10.98 6.24 -8.17
C GLU A 154 -11.38 7.69 -7.89
N VAL A 155 -12.48 7.90 -7.16
CA VAL A 155 -13.07 9.23 -7.04
C VAL A 155 -12.41 10.07 -5.96
N THR A 156 -12.20 11.35 -6.27
CA THR A 156 -11.62 12.33 -5.35
C THR A 156 -12.47 12.55 -4.10
N SER A 157 -13.80 12.46 -4.21
CA SER A 157 -14.72 12.64 -3.08
C SER A 157 -14.52 11.57 -2.00
N GLU A 158 -14.34 10.30 -2.39
CA GLU A 158 -14.12 9.18 -1.47
C GLU A 158 -12.73 9.27 -0.84
N LYS A 159 -11.69 9.65 -1.61
CA LYS A 159 -10.35 9.93 -1.09
C LYS A 159 -10.35 11.05 -0.06
N GLN A 160 -10.99 12.17 -0.35
CA GLN A 160 -11.08 13.31 0.57
C GLN A 160 -11.90 12.95 1.80
N ALA A 161 -13.01 12.21 1.65
CA ALA A 161 -13.78 11.72 2.78
C ALA A 161 -12.94 10.80 3.68
N ALA A 162 -12.15 9.87 3.11
CA ALA A 162 -11.25 9.02 3.87
C ALA A 162 -10.18 9.83 4.62
N ALA A 163 -9.57 10.82 3.97
CA ALA A 163 -8.58 11.70 4.60
C ALA A 163 -9.17 12.44 5.82
N TRP A 164 -10.37 13.01 5.70
CA TRP A 164 -11.04 13.68 6.82
C TRP A 164 -11.53 12.72 7.90
N TYR A 165 -12.04 11.55 7.49
CA TYR A 165 -12.57 10.56 8.42
C TYR A 165 -11.48 9.96 9.31
N PHE A 166 -10.28 9.73 8.77
CA PHE A 166 -9.14 9.19 9.52
C PHE A 166 -8.25 10.26 10.16
N ASP A 167 -8.57 11.54 9.99
CA ASP A 167 -7.80 12.66 10.55
C ASP A 167 -7.64 12.53 12.08
N GLY A 168 -6.45 12.85 12.58
CA GLY A 168 -6.05 12.70 13.99
C GLY A 168 -5.95 11.25 14.49
N ARG A 169 -6.29 10.24 13.68
CA ARG A 169 -6.27 8.82 14.08
C ARG A 169 -5.14 8.03 13.43
N VAL A 170 -4.60 8.51 12.32
CA VAL A 170 -3.47 7.92 11.59
C VAL A 170 -2.40 8.98 11.31
N SER A 171 -1.20 8.55 10.93
CA SER A 171 -0.09 9.46 10.63
C SER A 171 -0.16 10.03 9.22
N ALA A 172 -0.66 9.26 8.25
CA ALA A 172 -0.86 9.71 6.88
C ALA A 172 -1.87 8.83 6.15
N VAL A 173 -2.63 9.46 5.25
CA VAL A 173 -3.44 8.78 4.23
C VAL A 173 -2.91 9.25 2.87
N VAL A 174 -2.54 8.31 2.01
CA VAL A 174 -2.11 8.57 0.63
C VAL A 174 -3.06 7.88 -0.33
N GLY A 175 -3.48 8.57 -1.39
CA GLY A 175 -4.36 8.00 -2.41
C GLY A 175 -3.58 7.51 -3.64
N THR A 176 -3.87 6.31 -4.11
CA THR A 176 -3.28 5.69 -5.33
C THR A 176 -4.36 5.42 -6.39
N HIS A 177 -4.12 4.55 -7.39
CA HIS A 177 -5.03 4.17 -8.49
C HIS A 177 -5.08 5.13 -9.70
N THR A 178 -5.18 6.44 -9.48
CA THR A 178 -5.48 7.38 -10.57
C THR A 178 -4.29 7.70 -11.47
N HIS A 179 -3.09 7.20 -11.16
CA HIS A 179 -1.84 7.33 -11.92
C HIS A 179 -1.37 8.77 -12.24
N VAL A 180 -2.03 9.76 -11.66
CA VAL A 180 -1.70 11.18 -11.81
C VAL A 180 -1.59 11.78 -10.42
N GLN A 181 -0.41 12.32 -10.12
CA GLN A 181 -0.16 13.01 -8.86
C GLN A 181 -1.01 14.28 -8.77
N THR A 182 -1.67 14.47 -7.62
CA THR A 182 -2.36 15.70 -7.26
C THR A 182 -1.43 16.69 -6.58
N ASN A 183 -1.79 17.98 -6.56
CA ASN A 183 -1.03 19.04 -5.88
C ASN A 183 -1.77 19.54 -4.62
N ASP A 184 -2.33 18.62 -3.84
CA ASP A 184 -3.18 18.90 -2.67
C ASP A 184 -2.60 18.36 -1.34
N ALA A 185 -1.32 17.98 -1.34
CA ALA A 185 -0.64 17.50 -0.13
C ALA A 185 -0.68 18.53 1.01
N ARG A 186 -1.13 18.11 2.19
CA ARG A 186 -1.31 18.92 3.40
C ARG A 186 -1.16 18.09 4.66
#